data_AF-A0A5C5GDR0-F1
#
_entry.id   AF-A0A5C5GDR0-F1
#
_cell.length_a   1.000
_cell.length_b   1.000
_cell.length_c   1.000
_cell.angle_alpha   90.00
_cell.angle_beta   90.00
_cell.angle_gamma   90.00
#
_symmetry.space_group_name_H-M   'P 1'
#
loop_
_entity.id
_entity.type
_entity.pdbx_description
1 polymer ?
#
loop_
_entity_poly.entity_id
_entity_poly.type
_entity_poly.pdbx_seq_one_letter_code
_entity_poly.pdbx_strand_id
1 'polypeptide(L)'
;MTMTRAIAAALLTLFPLGAEAQIRDGVFGDYAAYDAYVTDTVMHRRFEDFVQNLGGRDEYTDNELAAAVGGLMRAFPRDFEEGRVMKLVPLENGFFQEARAFWVGDAYGFYYALLHDNGEHIVVLNFTLNTDVDVILQKF
;
A
#
# COMPACT_ATOMS: atom_id res chain seq x y z
N MET A 1 65.91 -31.46 1.37
CA MET A 1 65.12 -31.11 0.17
C MET A 1 63.72 -31.68 0.38
N THR A 2 62.85 -30.94 1.07
CA THR A 2 61.55 -31.44 1.55
C THR A 2 60.43 -30.70 0.82
N MET A 3 59.63 -31.48 0.09
CA MET A 3 58.50 -31.04 -0.74
C MET A 3 57.39 -30.42 0.12
N THR A 4 57.00 -29.19 -0.21
CA THR A 4 55.86 -28.50 0.40
C THR A 4 54.58 -28.89 -0.33
N ARG A 5 53.65 -29.56 0.37
CA ARG A 5 52.30 -29.87 -0.11
C ARG A 5 51.41 -28.65 0.06
N ALA A 6 50.81 -28.17 -1.04
CA ALA A 6 49.81 -27.12 -1.02
C ALA A 6 48.44 -27.71 -0.60
N ILE A 7 47.83 -27.12 0.43
CA ILE A 7 46.44 -27.39 0.83
C ILE A 7 45.58 -26.32 0.15
N ALA A 8 44.70 -26.75 -0.75
CA ALA A 8 43.71 -25.90 -1.38
C ALA A 8 42.53 -25.69 -0.41
N ALA A 9 42.36 -24.46 0.08
CA ALA A 9 41.16 -24.05 0.82
C ALA A 9 40.11 -23.59 -0.20
N ALA A 10 39.05 -24.38 -0.37
CA ALA A 10 37.89 -24.01 -1.17
C ALA A 10 37.04 -22.98 -0.41
N LEU A 11 37.06 -21.74 -0.89
CA LEU A 11 36.25 -20.64 -0.38
C LEU A 11 34.80 -20.86 -0.85
N LEU A 12 33.94 -21.34 0.05
CA LEU A 12 32.52 -21.53 -0.21
C LEU A 12 31.85 -20.15 -0.26
N THR A 13 31.67 -19.59 -1.45
CA THR A 13 30.95 -18.33 -1.66
C THR A 13 29.47 -18.56 -1.35
N LEU A 14 29.02 -18.10 -0.18
CA LEU A 14 27.62 -17.88 0.15
C LEU A 14 27.08 -16.79 -0.79
N PHE A 15 26.53 -17.21 -1.93
CA PHE A 15 25.66 -16.33 -2.70
C PHE A 15 24.39 -16.11 -1.89
N PRO A 16 24.01 -14.85 -1.57
CA PRO A 16 22.67 -14.60 -1.10
C PRO A 16 21.75 -14.95 -2.28
N LEU A 17 21.01 -16.05 -2.13
CA LEU A 17 19.85 -16.31 -2.97
C LEU A 17 18.96 -15.09 -2.77
N GLY A 18 18.84 -14.27 -3.80
CA GLY A 18 17.85 -13.20 -3.83
C GLY A 18 16.51 -13.87 -3.57
N ALA A 19 15.94 -13.61 -2.39
CA ALA A 19 14.54 -13.88 -2.14
C ALA A 19 13.81 -13.06 -3.19
N GLU A 20 13.24 -13.72 -4.19
CA GLU A 20 12.28 -13.09 -5.06
C GLU A 20 11.19 -12.56 -4.15
N ALA A 21 11.18 -11.25 -3.95
CA ALA A 21 10.09 -10.56 -3.30
C ALA A 21 8.88 -10.82 -4.18
N GLN A 22 8.12 -11.88 -3.85
CA GLN A 22 6.77 -12.03 -4.35
C GLN A 22 6.10 -10.69 -4.06
N ILE A 23 5.75 -9.96 -5.12
CA ILE A 23 4.97 -8.74 -5.00
C ILE A 23 3.66 -9.19 -4.37
N ARG A 24 3.53 -8.96 -3.07
CA ARG A 24 2.35 -9.28 -2.30
C ARG A 24 1.53 -8.00 -2.24
N ASP A 25 0.42 -8.00 -2.96
CA ASP A 25 -0.51 -6.88 -2.97
C ASP A 25 -0.93 -6.55 -1.53
N GLY A 26 -0.97 -5.26 -1.21
CA GLY A 26 -1.30 -4.76 0.12
C GLY A 26 -0.21 -4.94 1.18
N VAL A 27 1.01 -5.36 0.85
CA VAL A 27 2.11 -5.53 1.83
C VAL A 27 3.22 -4.52 1.59
N PHE A 28 3.51 -3.72 2.61
CA PHE A 28 4.52 -2.66 2.59
C PHE A 28 5.61 -2.95 3.62
N GLY A 29 6.84 -2.50 3.34
CA GLY A 29 7.98 -2.71 4.25
C GLY A 29 7.77 -2.06 5.62
N ASP A 30 7.21 -0.85 5.64
CA ASP A 30 6.89 -0.11 6.85
C ASP A 30 5.76 0.89 6.59
N TYR A 31 5.37 1.63 7.63
CA TYR A 31 4.33 2.66 7.53
C TYR A 31 4.71 3.80 6.58
N ALA A 32 5.98 4.18 6.51
CA ALA A 32 6.41 5.27 5.63
C ALA A 32 6.27 4.88 4.14
N ALA A 33 6.59 3.63 3.79
CA ALA A 33 6.38 3.09 2.46
C ALA A 33 4.90 3.02 2.09
N TYR A 34 4.05 2.55 3.02
CA TYR A 34 2.59 2.56 2.86
C TYR A 34 2.05 3.99 2.67
N ASP A 35 2.45 4.92 3.54
CA ASP A 35 2.01 6.31 3.53
C ASP A 35 2.37 7.01 2.22
N ALA A 36 3.62 6.85 1.78
CA ALA A 36 4.09 7.41 0.52
C ALA A 36 3.31 6.84 -0.67
N TYR A 37 3.06 5.54 -0.68
CA TYR A 37 2.32 4.88 -1.76
C TYR A 37 0.87 5.37 -1.86
N VAL A 38 0.13 5.34 -0.75
CA VAL A 38 -1.28 5.78 -0.73
C VAL A 38 -1.39 7.25 -1.08
N THR A 39 -0.53 8.08 -0.49
CA THR A 39 -0.54 9.52 -0.77
C THR A 39 -0.27 9.78 -2.25
N ASP A 40 0.81 9.21 -2.81
CA ASP A 40 1.18 9.48 -4.19
C ASP A 40 0.14 8.98 -5.20
N THR A 41 -0.38 7.76 -5.00
CA THR A 41 -1.36 7.17 -5.93
C THR A 41 -2.71 7.87 -5.88
N VAL A 42 -3.21 8.26 -4.70
CA VAL A 42 -4.49 8.97 -4.60
C VAL A 42 -4.34 10.41 -5.09
N MET A 43 -3.28 11.12 -4.69
CA MET A 43 -3.01 12.50 -5.10
C MET A 43 -2.98 12.66 -6.62
N HIS A 44 -2.27 11.75 -7.32
CA HIS A 44 -2.14 11.76 -8.78
C HIS A 44 -3.21 10.91 -9.49
N ARG A 45 -4.25 10.48 -8.76
CA ARG A 45 -5.38 9.68 -9.28
C ARG A 45 -4.96 8.45 -10.09
N ARG A 46 -3.88 7.80 -9.68
CA ARG A 46 -3.44 6.51 -10.22
C ARG A 46 -4.30 5.40 -9.61
N PHE A 47 -5.63 5.50 -9.81
CA PHE A 47 -6.60 4.66 -9.12
C PHE A 47 -6.55 3.19 -9.54
N GLU A 48 -6.12 2.91 -10.77
CA GLU A 48 -5.86 1.53 -11.21
C GLU A 48 -4.73 0.90 -10.40
N ASP A 49 -3.56 1.57 -10.34
CA ASP A 49 -2.43 1.17 -9.51
C ASP A 49 -2.87 1.01 -8.04
N PHE A 50 -3.58 2.02 -7.52
CA PHE A 50 -4.09 2.04 -6.16
C PHE A 50 -4.93 0.80 -5.82
N VAL A 51 -5.93 0.46 -6.64
CA VAL A 51 -6.78 -0.70 -6.37
C VAL A 51 -6.01 -2.01 -6.52
N GLN A 52 -5.19 -2.15 -7.57
CA GLN A 52 -4.44 -3.38 -7.82
C GLN A 52 -3.44 -3.67 -6.70
N ASN A 53 -2.62 -2.70 -6.28
CA ASN A 53 -1.56 -2.97 -5.30
C ASN A 53 -2.01 -2.85 -3.82
N LEU A 54 -3.26 -2.46 -3.53
CA LEU A 54 -3.82 -2.52 -2.16
C LEU A 54 -4.58 -3.81 -1.86
N GLY A 55 -4.48 -4.82 -2.73
CA GLY A 55 -5.14 -6.12 -2.55
C GLY A 55 -6.40 -6.32 -3.38
N GLY A 56 -6.80 -5.34 -4.20
CA GLY A 56 -7.97 -5.45 -5.06
C GLY A 56 -7.76 -6.30 -6.33
N ARG A 57 -6.52 -6.71 -6.63
CA ARG A 57 -6.20 -7.45 -7.87
C ARG A 57 -6.93 -8.80 -7.98
N ASP A 58 -7.12 -9.49 -6.85
CA ASP A 58 -7.85 -10.76 -6.80
C ASP A 58 -9.37 -10.56 -6.52
N GLU A 59 -9.79 -9.34 -6.17
CA GLU A 59 -11.17 -9.01 -5.80
C GLU A 59 -12.02 -8.58 -7.00
N TYR A 60 -11.40 -8.08 -8.08
CA TYR A 60 -12.09 -7.53 -9.25
C TYR A 60 -11.71 -8.24 -10.54
N THR A 61 -12.70 -8.54 -11.38
CA THR A 61 -12.44 -8.80 -12.79
C THR A 61 -11.98 -7.51 -13.50
N ASP A 62 -11.29 -7.62 -14.64
CA ASP A 62 -10.83 -6.46 -15.42
C ASP A 62 -11.95 -5.44 -15.72
N ASN A 63 -13.16 -5.94 -16.01
CA ASN A 63 -14.33 -5.11 -16.29
C ASN A 63 -14.84 -4.39 -15.03
N GLU A 64 -14.84 -5.05 -13.88
CA GLU A 64 -15.26 -4.45 -12.61
C GLU A 64 -14.24 -3.41 -12.15
N LEU A 65 -12.94 -3.70 -12.31
CA LEU A 65 -11.87 -2.77 -12.03
C LEU A 65 -11.99 -1.51 -12.90
N ALA A 66 -12.15 -1.67 -14.21
CA ALA A 66 -12.33 -0.56 -15.14
C ALA A 66 -13.57 0.29 -14.79
N ALA A 67 -14.67 -0.34 -14.40
CA ALA A 67 -15.88 0.35 -13.97
C ALA A 67 -15.67 1.13 -12.67
N ALA A 68 -15.01 0.54 -11.68
CA ALA A 68 -14.68 1.17 -10.40
C ALA A 68 -13.73 2.37 -10.59
N VAL A 69 -12.63 2.18 -11.31
CA VAL A 69 -11.67 3.23 -11.66
C VAL A 69 -12.36 4.36 -12.44
N GLY A 70 -13.19 4.02 -13.42
CA GLY A 70 -13.98 5.00 -14.17
C GLY A 70 -14.93 5.80 -13.28
N GLY A 71 -15.50 5.17 -12.25
CA GLY A 71 -16.30 5.84 -11.22
C GLY A 71 -15.48 6.85 -10.42
N LEU A 72 -14.31 6.44 -9.92
CA LEU A 72 -13.39 7.30 -9.17
C LEU A 72 -12.89 8.47 -10.01
N MET A 73 -12.51 8.25 -11.27
CA MET A 73 -12.06 9.31 -12.18
C MET A 73 -13.15 10.35 -12.48
N ARG A 74 -14.43 9.95 -12.51
CA ARG A 74 -15.55 10.88 -12.66
C ARG A 74 -15.83 11.65 -11.36
N ALA A 75 -15.70 10.97 -10.22
CA ALA A 75 -15.87 11.58 -8.90
C ALA A 75 -14.74 12.57 -8.56
N PHE A 76 -13.52 12.29 -9.03
CA PHE A 76 -12.31 13.08 -8.80
C PHE A 76 -11.71 13.57 -10.13
N PRO A 77 -12.23 14.67 -10.70
CA PRO A 77 -11.89 15.10 -12.05
C PRO A 77 -10.48 15.71 -12.19
N ARG A 78 -9.79 16.01 -11.09
CA ARG A 78 -8.47 16.65 -11.05
C ARG A 78 -7.62 16.02 -9.97
N ASP A 79 -6.31 16.08 -10.16
CA ASP A 79 -5.33 15.69 -9.15
C ASP A 79 -5.55 16.52 -7.89
N PHE A 80 -5.29 15.92 -6.74
CA PHE A 80 -5.37 16.62 -5.47
C PHE A 80 -4.10 17.44 -5.24
N GLU A 81 -4.23 18.56 -4.53
CA GLU A 81 -3.10 19.46 -4.19
C GLU A 81 -2.60 19.23 -2.77
N GLU A 82 -3.46 18.69 -1.90
CA GLU A 82 -3.16 18.44 -0.50
C GLU A 82 -3.77 17.12 -0.02
N GLY A 83 -3.17 16.53 1.01
CA GLY A 83 -3.74 15.39 1.72
C GLY A 83 -3.18 15.21 3.13
N ARG A 84 -4.00 14.77 4.09
CA ARG A 84 -3.62 14.59 5.51
C ARG A 84 -4.35 13.40 6.12
N VAL A 85 -3.69 12.73 7.08
CA VAL A 85 -4.35 11.80 8.00
C VAL A 85 -5.31 12.59 8.89
N MET A 86 -6.58 12.21 8.87
CA MET A 86 -7.65 12.80 9.68
C MET A 86 -7.79 12.08 11.02
N LYS A 87 -7.63 10.75 11.02
CA LYS A 87 -7.87 9.91 12.18
C LYS A 87 -7.04 8.64 12.10
N LEU A 88 -6.42 8.28 13.22
CA LEU A 88 -5.68 7.03 13.41
C LEU A 88 -6.18 6.41 14.72
N VAL A 89 -6.72 5.19 14.65
CA VAL A 89 -7.25 4.47 15.81
C VAL A 89 -6.46 3.18 15.99
N PRO A 90 -5.58 3.09 16.99
CA PRO A 90 -4.93 1.83 17.32
C PRO A 90 -5.98 0.84 17.85
N LEU A 91 -5.86 -0.41 17.40
CA LEU A 91 -6.57 -1.56 17.92
C LEU A 91 -5.56 -2.46 18.66
N GLU A 92 -5.98 -3.63 19.11
CA GLU A 92 -5.07 -4.58 19.76
C GLU A 92 -4.19 -5.31 18.74
N ASN A 93 -3.06 -5.84 19.21
CA ASN A 93 -2.20 -6.77 18.46
C ASN A 93 -1.68 -6.22 17.11
N GLY A 94 -1.32 -4.93 17.07
CA GLY A 94 -0.74 -4.30 15.87
C GLY A 94 -1.75 -3.92 14.80
N PHE A 95 -3.05 -4.14 15.03
CA PHE A 95 -4.10 -3.67 14.13
C PHE A 95 -4.37 -2.19 14.36
N PHE A 96 -4.73 -1.45 13.31
CA PHE A 96 -5.17 -0.06 13.43
C PHE A 96 -6.02 0.37 12.23
N GLN A 97 -6.87 1.35 12.46
CA GLN A 97 -7.68 1.98 11.42
C GLN A 97 -7.16 3.38 11.12
N GLU A 98 -7.17 3.74 9.85
CA GLU A 98 -6.72 5.06 9.40
C GLU A 98 -7.74 5.68 8.47
N ALA A 99 -7.95 6.99 8.60
CA ALA A 99 -8.66 7.80 7.62
C ALA A 99 -7.80 8.99 7.15
N ARG A 100 -7.86 9.30 5.86
CA ARG A 100 -7.20 10.45 5.23
C ARG A 100 -8.20 11.29 4.44
N ALA A 101 -7.94 12.58 4.34
CA ALA A 101 -8.58 13.47 3.37
C ALA A 101 -7.56 13.91 2.33
N PHE A 102 -8.00 14.03 1.08
CA PHE A 102 -7.28 14.61 -0.06
C PHE A 102 -8.17 15.69 -0.67
N TRP A 103 -7.61 16.82 -1.10
CA TRP A 103 -8.42 17.91 -1.65
C TRP A 103 -7.71 18.77 -2.70
N VAL A 104 -8.53 19.43 -3.52
CA VAL A 104 -8.13 20.48 -4.48
C VAL A 104 -9.23 21.54 -4.55
N GLY A 105 -8.94 22.75 -4.07
CA GLY A 105 -9.98 23.74 -3.77
C GLY A 105 -11.01 23.16 -2.79
N ASP A 106 -12.29 23.21 -3.16
CA ASP A 106 -13.41 22.70 -2.34
C ASP A 106 -13.80 21.23 -2.64
N ALA A 107 -13.05 20.55 -3.51
CA ALA A 107 -13.31 19.14 -3.82
C ALA A 107 -12.50 18.23 -2.88
N TYR A 108 -13.18 17.30 -2.21
CA TYR A 108 -12.59 16.38 -1.22
C TYR A 108 -12.78 14.91 -1.63
N GLY A 109 -11.76 14.10 -1.34
CA GLY A 109 -11.81 12.65 -1.34
C GLY A 109 -11.34 12.12 0.01
N PHE A 110 -11.99 11.06 0.48
CA PHE A 110 -11.77 10.48 1.79
C PHE A 110 -11.38 9.01 1.65
N TYR A 111 -10.26 8.66 2.26
CA TYR A 111 -9.72 7.31 2.27
C TYR A 111 -9.85 6.71 3.67
N TYR A 112 -10.11 5.42 3.72
CA TYR A 112 -10.05 4.58 4.91
C TYR A 112 -9.18 3.35 4.65
N ALA A 113 -8.46 2.90 5.67
CA ALA A 113 -7.91 1.54 5.71
C ALA A 113 -7.99 0.88 7.08
N LEU A 114 -8.14 -0.45 7.05
CA LEU A 114 -7.81 -1.34 8.15
C LEU A 114 -6.44 -1.95 7.87
N LEU A 115 -5.53 -1.78 8.82
CA LEU A 115 -4.11 -2.09 8.70
C LEU A 115 -3.68 -3.05 9.81
N HIS A 116 -2.64 -3.83 9.54
CA HIS A 116 -1.95 -4.64 10.54
C HIS A 116 -0.44 -4.47 10.39
N ASP A 117 0.19 -3.92 11.42
CA ASP A 117 1.63 -3.98 11.62
C ASP A 117 1.96 -5.29 12.34
N ASN A 118 2.58 -6.23 11.62
CA ASN A 118 2.95 -7.53 12.17
C ASN A 118 4.39 -7.55 12.73
N GLY A 119 5.06 -6.40 12.82
CA GLY A 119 6.44 -6.24 13.27
C GLY A 119 7.49 -6.37 12.16
N GLU A 120 7.12 -6.84 10.97
CA GLU A 120 8.00 -6.92 9.79
C GLU A 120 7.47 -6.05 8.63
N HIS A 121 6.15 -5.89 8.53
CA HIS A 121 5.45 -5.28 7.42
C HIS A 121 4.18 -4.56 7.88
N ILE A 122 3.74 -3.59 7.08
CA ILE A 122 2.37 -3.08 7.12
C ILE A 122 1.54 -3.82 6.08
N VAL A 123 0.45 -4.44 6.54
CA VAL A 123 -0.50 -5.15 5.68
C VAL A 123 -1.81 -4.37 5.61
N VAL A 124 -2.26 -4.06 4.40
CA VAL A 124 -3.57 -3.47 4.12
C VAL A 124 -4.58 -4.60 4.00
N LEU A 125 -5.50 -4.64 4.96
CA LEU A 125 -6.51 -5.71 5.06
C LEU A 125 -7.82 -5.32 4.39
N ASN A 126 -8.14 -4.03 4.40
CA ASN A 126 -9.29 -3.47 3.71
C ASN A 126 -9.05 -1.98 3.47
N PHE A 127 -9.60 -1.45 2.39
CA PHE A 127 -9.59 -0.01 2.14
C PHE A 127 -10.91 0.47 1.54
N THR A 128 -11.13 1.78 1.56
CA THR A 128 -12.24 2.44 0.88
C THR A 128 -11.81 3.84 0.47
N LEU A 129 -12.19 4.27 -0.74
CA LEU A 129 -12.04 5.64 -1.20
C LEU A 129 -13.43 6.17 -1.59
N ASN A 130 -13.82 7.33 -1.08
CA ASN A 130 -15.15 7.89 -1.32
C ASN A 130 -15.14 9.43 -1.33
N THR A 131 -16.11 10.05 -1.99
CA THR A 131 -16.35 11.50 -1.91
C THR A 131 -17.16 11.90 -0.68
N ASP A 132 -17.90 10.96 -0.10
CA ASP A 132 -18.73 11.16 1.07
C ASP A 132 -17.95 10.79 2.34
N VAL A 133 -17.77 11.77 3.23
CA VAL A 133 -17.07 11.59 4.50
C VAL A 133 -17.84 10.67 5.45
N ASP A 134 -19.17 10.65 5.37
CA ASP A 134 -19.99 9.83 6.27
C ASP A 134 -19.75 8.34 6.04
N VAL A 135 -19.51 7.94 4.77
CA VAL A 135 -19.12 6.56 4.41
C VAL A 135 -17.82 6.14 5.11
N ILE A 136 -16.89 7.08 5.28
CA ILE A 136 -15.61 6.82 5.94
C ILE A 136 -15.77 6.84 7.46
N LEU A 137 -16.51 7.81 8.01
CA LEU A 137 -16.69 7.95 9.45
C LEU A 137 -17.49 6.80 10.07
N GLN A 138 -18.41 6.19 9.34
CA GLN A 138 -19.18 5.01 9.78
C GLN A 138 -18.34 3.73 9.94
N LYS A 139 -17.07 3.73 9.52
CA LYS A 139 -16.17 2.57 9.66
C LYS A 139 -15.43 2.51 11.01
N PHE A 140 -15.56 3.56 11.83
CA PHE A 140 -15.02 3.63 13.18
C PHE A 140 -16.12 3.42 14.21
#